data_AF-A0A960NNN4-F1
#
_entry.id   AF-A0A960NNN4-F1
#
_cell.length_a   1.000
_cell.length_b   1.000
_cell.length_c   1.000
_cell.angle_alpha   90.00
_cell.angle_beta   90.00
_cell.angle_gamma   90.00
#
_symmetry.space_group_name_H-M   'P 1'
#
loop_
_entity.id
_entity.type
_entity.pdbx_description
1 polymer ?
#
loop_
_entity_poly.entity_id
_entity_poly.type
_entity_poly.pdbx_seq_one_letter_code
_entity_poly.pdbx_strand_id
1 'polypeptide(L)' 'QQDAFDPVDAAAPADRQKYFFARIQKILKTRMNFSEKDAARSFFQRLTQMTKDWNRIPMDAPEFKAKESEIEQAVT' A
#
# COMPACT_ATOMS: atom_id res chain seq x y z
N GLN A 1 11.97 -2.95 0.43
CA GLN A 1 13.13 -2.56 -0.42
C GLN A 1 12.84 -1.15 -0.89
N GLN A 2 13.83 -0.26 -0.79
CA GLN A 2 13.78 1.04 -1.44
C GLN A 2 14.53 0.94 -2.76
N ASP A 3 13.94 1.47 -3.82
CA ASP A 3 14.57 1.60 -5.13
C ASP A 3 15.24 2.97 -5.23
N ALA A 4 16.58 3.00 -5.11
CA ALA A 4 17.35 4.23 -5.14
C ALA A 4 17.34 4.94 -6.52
N PHE A 5 16.79 4.29 -7.55
CA PHE A 5 16.65 4.87 -8.89
C PHE A 5 15.25 5.46 -9.16
N ASP A 6 14.28 5.18 -8.28
CA ASP A 6 12.96 5.78 -8.36
C ASP A 6 12.97 7.14 -7.62
N PRO A 7 12.65 8.26 -8.28
CA PRO A 7 12.79 9.60 -7.68
C PRO A 7 11.89 9.83 -6.44
N VAL A 8 10.85 9.00 -6.27
CA VAL A 8 9.93 9.06 -5.14
C VAL A 8 10.40 8.14 -4.01
N ASP A 9 10.97 6.98 -4.33
CA ASP A 9 11.49 6.01 -3.35
C ASP A 9 12.94 6.30 -2.90
N ALA A 10 13.69 7.09 -3.67
CA ALA A 10 15.08 7.49 -3.40
C ALA A 10 15.21 8.52 -2.26
N ALA A 11 14.16 9.30 -1.98
CA ALA A 11 14.15 10.29 -0.91
C ALA A 11 12.73 10.43 -0.34
N ALA A 12 12.36 9.56 0.61
CA ALA A 12 11.09 9.67 1.32
C ALA A 12 11.23 10.59 2.54
N PRO A 13 10.60 11.78 2.57
CA PRO A 13 10.56 12.61 3.77
C PRO A 13 9.98 11.84 4.95
N ALA A 14 10.44 12.12 6.17
CA ALA A 14 10.00 11.38 7.37
C ALA A 14 8.47 11.34 7.54
N ASP A 15 7.77 12.41 7.15
CA ASP A 15 6.31 12.49 7.25
C ASP A 15 5.61 11.58 6.24
N ARG A 16 6.15 11.41 5.03
CA ARG A 16 5.66 10.40 4.06
C ARG A 16 5.80 9.00 4.63
N GLN A 17 6.96 8.68 5.22
CA GLN A 17 7.19 7.36 5.81
C GLN A 17 6.20 7.10 6.95
N LYS A 18 6.04 8.04 7.89
CA LYS A 18 5.06 7.92 8.99
C LYS A 18 3.65 7.69 8.46
N TYR A 19 3.24 8.45 7.45
CA TYR A 19 1.93 8.32 6.82
C TYR A 19 1.72 6.93 6.22
N PHE A 20 2.66 6.49 5.37
CA PHE A 20 2.58 5.21 4.70
C PHE A 20 2.56 4.04 5.70
N PHE A 21 3.48 4.04 6.67
CA PHE A 21 3.53 3.00 7.70
C PHE A 21 2.28 2.96 8.56
N ALA A 22 1.67 4.11 8.89
CA ALA A 22 0.41 4.14 9.63
C ALA A 22 -0.72 3.43 8.85
N ARG A 23 -0.78 3.59 7.52
CA ARG A 23 -1.75 2.90 6.66
C ARG A 23 -1.48 1.40 6.55
N ILE A 24 -0.23 1.00 6.36
CA ILE A 24 0.15 -0.42 6.38
C ILE A 24 -0.19 -1.06 7.73
N GLN A 25 0.06 -0.38 8.85
CA GLN A 25 -0.30 -0.88 10.18
C GLN A 25 -1.81 -1.07 10.32
N LYS A 26 -2.62 -0.14 9.81
CA LYS A 26 -4.09 -0.27 9.80
C LYS A 26 -4.51 -1.53 9.03
N ILE A 27 -3.98 -1.72 7.81
CA ILE A 27 -4.25 -2.90 6.98
C ILE A 27 -3.92 -4.20 7.70
N LEU A 28 -2.75 -4.28 8.35
CA LEU A 28 -2.33 -5.48 9.10
C LEU A 28 -3.23 -5.78 10.31
N LYS A 29 -3.92 -4.78 10.85
CA LYS A 29 -4.87 -4.93 11.96
C LYS A 29 -6.30 -5.19 11.48
N THR A 30 -6.59 -5.06 10.19
CA THR A 30 -7.92 -5.31 9.64
C THR A 30 -8.22 -6.81 9.64
N ARG A 31 -9.38 -7.19 10.21
CA ARG A 31 -9.82 -8.59 10.19
C ARG A 31 -10.33 -8.93 8.81
N MET A 32 -9.67 -9.87 8.15
CA MET A 32 -10.05 -10.38 6.83
C MET A 32 -10.50 -11.83 6.95
N ASN A 33 -11.57 -12.19 6.23
CA ASN A 33 -12.06 -13.55 6.19
C ASN A 33 -12.02 -14.07 4.75
N PHE A 34 -11.45 -15.25 4.56
CA PHE A 34 -11.37 -15.89 3.25
C PHE A 34 -11.98 -17.29 3.33
N SER A 35 -12.76 -17.66 2.33
CA SER A 35 -13.38 -19.00 2.27
C SER A 35 -12.34 -20.09 2.12
N GLU A 36 -11.29 -19.84 1.32
CA GLU A 36 -10.27 -20.82 0.96
C GLU A 36 -8.87 -20.22 0.99
N LYS A 37 -7.87 -21.07 1.22
CA LYS A 37 -6.45 -20.67 1.28
C LYS A 37 -5.96 -19.99 -0.02
N ASP A 38 -6.43 -20.46 -1.18
CA ASP A 38 -6.02 -19.89 -2.47
C ASP A 38 -6.63 -18.51 -2.72
N ALA A 39 -7.83 -18.25 -2.22
CA ALA A 39 -8.43 -16.91 -2.23
C ALA A 39 -7.61 -15.93 -1.37
N ALA A 40 -7.19 -16.36 -0.17
CA ALA A 40 -6.32 -15.57 0.70
C ALA A 40 -4.97 -15.29 0.01
N ARG A 41 -4.32 -16.30 -0.57
CA ARG A 41 -3.03 -16.13 -1.26
C ARG A 41 -3.13 -15.11 -2.39
N SER A 42 -4.14 -15.27 -3.25
CA SER A 42 -4.34 -14.40 -4.42
C SER A 42 -4.65 -12.96 -3.98
N PHE A 43 -5.42 -12.80 -2.89
CA PHE A 43 -5.67 -11.50 -2.29
C PHE A 43 -4.38 -10.82 -1.82
N PHE A 44 -3.56 -11.48 -1.00
CA PHE A 44 -2.34 -10.87 -0.45
C PHE A 44 -1.29 -10.58 -1.52
N GLN A 45 -1.24 -11.38 -2.60
CA GLN A 45 -0.39 -11.06 -3.76
C GLN A 45 -0.82 -9.74 -4.42
N ARG A 46 -2.12 -9.56 -4.67
CA ARG A 46 -2.65 -8.30 -5.22
C ARG A 46 -2.41 -7.13 -4.28
N LEU A 47 -2.71 -7.27 -2.99
CA LEU A 47 -2.51 -6.23 -1.98
C LEU A 47 -1.03 -5.80 -1.91
N THR A 48 -0.10 -6.76 -1.99
CA THR A 48 1.34 -6.49 -2.04
C THR A 48 1.71 -5.68 -3.28
N GLN A 49 1.15 -6.00 -4.44
CA GLN A 49 1.41 -5.22 -5.66
C GLN A 49 0.82 -3.81 -5.56
N MET A 50 -0.44 -3.67 -5.12
CA MET A 50 -1.11 -2.37 -4.96
C MET A 50 -0.34 -1.45 -4.01
N THR A 51 0.19 -1.97 -2.90
CA THR A 51 0.99 -1.19 -1.95
C THR A 51 2.36 -0.80 -2.48
N LYS A 52 3.01 -1.65 -3.29
CA LYS A 52 4.25 -1.30 -4.01
C LYS A 52 4.01 -0.20 -5.05
N ASP A 53 2.95 -0.33 -5.83
CA ASP A 53 2.57 0.67 -6.83
C ASP A 53 2.27 2.01 -6.14
N TRP A 54 1.52 1.98 -5.04
CA TRP A 54 1.23 3.16 -4.22
C TRP A 54 2.50 3.83 -3.66
N ASN A 55 3.48 3.03 -3.20
CA ASN A 55 4.75 3.58 -2.69
C ASN A 55 5.54 4.36 -3.74
N ARG A 56 5.32 4.12 -5.04
CA ARG A 56 5.97 4.83 -6.15
C ARG A 56 5.24 6.11 -6.59
N ILE A 57 4.06 6.40 -6.05
CA ILE A 57 3.29 7.59 -6.40
C ILE A 57 3.73 8.77 -5.53
N PRO A 58 4.02 9.97 -6.09
CA PRO A 58 4.26 11.17 -5.30
C PRO A 58 3.08 11.49 -4.38
N MET A 59 3.32 11.83 -3.11
CA MET A 59 2.26 11.94 -2.10
C MET A 59 1.32 13.13 -2.34
N ASP A 60 1.81 14.14 -3.04
CA ASP A 60 1.11 15.34 -3.51
C ASP A 60 0.32 15.13 -4.80
N ALA A 61 0.52 14.00 -5.48
CA ALA A 61 -0.22 13.67 -6.70
C ALA A 61 -1.65 13.19 -6.37
N PRO A 62 -2.66 13.58 -7.16
CA PRO A 62 -4.04 13.15 -6.94
C PRO A 62 -4.20 11.61 -6.99
N GLU A 63 -3.37 10.94 -7.79
CA GLU A 63 -3.32 9.49 -7.92
C GLU A 63 -2.97 8.79 -6.61
N PHE A 64 -2.21 9.45 -5.71
CA PHE A 64 -1.83 8.88 -4.43
C PHE A 64 -3.05 8.61 -3.57
N LYS A 65 -3.99 9.55 -3.54
CA LYS A 65 -5.25 9.44 -2.80
C LYS A 65 -6.23 8.49 -3.45
N ALA A 66 -6.27 8.47 -4.79
CA ALA A 66 -7.06 7.49 -5.52
C ALA A 66 -6.60 6.06 -5.22
N LYS A 67 -5.28 5.80 -5.27
CA LYS A 67 -4.71 4.47 -4.99
C LYS A 67 -4.86 4.07 -3.53
N GLU A 68 -4.72 5.02 -2.60
CA GLU A 68 -5.02 4.80 -1.18
C GLU A 68 -6.47 4.32 -0.98
N SER A 69 -7.44 4.99 -1.60
CA SER A 69 -8.85 4.62 -1.51
C SER A 69 -9.14 3.23 -2.10
N GLU A 70 -8.51 2.89 -3.23
CA GLU A 70 -8.61 1.56 -3.84
C GLU A 70 -8.10 0.46 -2.89
N ILE A 71 -6.97 0.70 -2.21
CA ILE A 71 -6.42 -0.22 -1.21
C ILE A 71 -7.36 -0.35 0.00
N GLU A 72 -7.89 0.77 0.51
CA GLU A 72 -8.81 0.76 1.66
C GLU A 72 -10.12 0.01 1.35
N GLN A 73 -10.65 0.15 0.14
CA GLN A 73 -11.82 -0.60 -0.32
C GLN A 73 -11.54 -2.09 -0.48
N ALA A 74 -10.32 -2.46 -0.88
CA ALA A 74 -9.95 -3.86 -1.04
C ALA A 74 -9.84 -4.61 0.31
N VAL A 75 -9.54 -3.91 1.40
CA VAL A 75 -9.30 -4.52 2.73
C VAL A 75 -10.53 -4.51 3.64
N THR A 76 -11.61 -3.83 3.25
CA THR A 76 -12.86 -3.70 4.02
C THR A 76 -13.90 -4.69 3.53
#